data_AF-A0A7C4Z5S5-F1
#
_entry.id   AF-A0A7C4Z5S5-F1
#
_cell.length_a   1.000
_cell.length_b   1.000
_cell.length_c   1.000
_cell.angle_alpha   90.00
_cell.angle_beta   90.00
_cell.angle_gamma   90.00
#
_symmetry.space_group_name_H-M   'P 1'
#
loop_
_entity.id
_entity.type
_entity.pdbx_description
1 polymer ?
#
loop_
_entity_poly.entity_id
_entity_poly.type
_entity_poly.pdbx_seq_one_letter_code
_entity_poly.pdbx_strand_id
1 'polypeptide(L)'
;MRPTLVALFVALSFAVIAHAVEKETGTIQIAPSIRLRGDDEDSKDAKMFNEKQKELLKRAVLVSLIENGKVVRQQEVEVEYPTGLFPVQWEGVPLGRYDIKFEGEGFETVVKRGLQVSAASPLKVIGDLRGGKGTRVIEYGKDGDPLDNVDARLRKLEAAVEALRKGK
;
A
#
# COMPACT_ATOMS: atom_id res chain seq x y z
N MET A 1 -13.29 -19.53 -57.90
CA MET A 1 -13.61 -18.11 -57.61
C MET A 1 -14.68 -18.05 -56.53
N ARG A 2 -14.29 -17.64 -55.30
CA ARG A 2 -15.12 -17.00 -54.27
C ARG A 2 -14.22 -16.68 -53.05
N PRO A 3 -14.51 -15.60 -52.31
CA PRO A 3 -13.48 -14.75 -51.73
C PRO A 3 -13.16 -15.07 -50.27
N THR A 4 -11.91 -14.77 -49.91
CA THR A 4 -11.34 -14.77 -48.57
C THR A 4 -12.00 -13.68 -47.72
N LEU A 5 -12.67 -14.06 -46.63
CA LEU A 5 -13.13 -13.13 -45.61
C LEU A 5 -11.97 -12.86 -44.63
N VAL A 6 -11.45 -11.63 -44.63
CA VAL A 6 -10.54 -11.13 -43.60
C VAL A 6 -11.39 -10.70 -42.41
N ALA A 7 -11.31 -11.45 -41.31
CA ALA A 7 -11.96 -11.08 -40.06
C ALA A 7 -11.12 -10.05 -39.31
N LEU A 8 -11.72 -8.89 -39.12
CA LEU A 8 -11.27 -7.72 -38.38
C LEU A 8 -11.19 -8.06 -36.87
N PHE A 9 -9.98 -8.05 -36.29
CA PHE A 9 -9.80 -8.16 -34.84
C PHE A 9 -10.11 -6.81 -34.16
N VAL A 10 -11.22 -6.76 -33.44
CA VAL A 10 -11.58 -5.64 -32.55
C VAL A 10 -10.82 -5.82 -31.24
N ALA A 11 -9.92 -4.88 -30.94
CA ALA A 11 -9.25 -4.79 -29.65
C ALA A 11 -10.25 -4.33 -28.57
N LEU A 12 -10.70 -5.29 -27.76
CA LEU A 12 -11.47 -5.03 -26.55
C LEU A 12 -10.47 -4.73 -25.41
N SER A 13 -10.15 -3.46 -25.18
CA SER A 13 -9.38 -3.05 -24.01
C SER A 13 -10.24 -3.18 -22.76
N PHE A 14 -10.00 -4.25 -22.00
CA PHE A 14 -10.60 -4.45 -20.68
C PHE A 14 -10.10 -3.38 -19.70
N ALA A 15 -11.03 -2.56 -19.21
CA ALA A 15 -10.87 -1.82 -17.98
C ALA A 15 -10.88 -2.82 -16.81
N VAL A 16 -9.77 -2.94 -16.09
CA VAL A 16 -9.72 -3.69 -14.83
C VAL A 16 -9.88 -2.72 -13.68
N ILE A 17 -11.07 -2.75 -13.07
CA ILE A 17 -11.39 -2.17 -11.77
C ILE A 17 -10.68 -3.02 -10.71
N ALA A 18 -9.72 -2.44 -9.99
CA ALA A 18 -9.12 -3.10 -8.83
C ALA A 18 -10.09 -3.04 -7.64
N HIS A 19 -10.79 -4.13 -7.39
CA HIS A 19 -11.41 -4.39 -6.09
C HIS A 19 -10.32 -4.89 -5.13
N ALA A 20 -9.94 -4.07 -4.16
CA ALA A 20 -9.20 -4.52 -3.00
C ALA A 20 -10.20 -5.12 -1.99
N VAL A 21 -10.13 -6.44 -1.80
CA VAL A 21 -10.78 -7.14 -0.68
C VAL A 21 -9.66 -7.83 0.08
N GLU A 22 -9.41 -7.44 1.32
CA GLU A 22 -8.48 -8.11 2.21
C GLU A 22 -9.24 -8.62 3.44
N LYS A 23 -9.20 -9.95 3.61
CA LYS A 23 -9.84 -10.72 4.69
C LYS A 23 -8.84 -10.95 5.83
N GLU A 24 -9.28 -10.65 7.06
CA GLU A 24 -9.02 -11.35 8.34
C GLU A 24 -7.62 -11.84 8.76
N THR A 25 -6.54 -11.42 8.12
CA THR A 25 -5.20 -11.58 8.72
C THR A 25 -4.47 -10.26 8.63
N GLY A 26 -3.87 -9.80 9.74
CA GLY A 26 -3.17 -8.52 9.87
C GLY A 26 -1.89 -8.40 9.05
N THR A 27 -1.89 -8.91 7.83
CA THR A 27 -0.83 -8.76 6.84
C THR A 27 -1.45 -8.05 5.66
N ILE A 28 -1.17 -6.75 5.50
CA ILE A 28 -1.48 -6.04 4.27
C ILE A 28 -0.43 -6.45 3.23
N GLN A 29 -0.73 -7.45 2.42
CA GLN A 29 0.11 -7.87 1.31
C GLN A 29 -0.32 -7.11 0.05
N ILE A 30 0.24 -5.91 -0.14
CA ILE A 30 0.20 -5.27 -1.46
C ILE A 30 1.21 -6.00 -2.33
N ALA A 31 0.72 -6.83 -3.24
CA ALA A 31 1.54 -7.49 -4.24
C ALA A 31 2.35 -6.43 -5.02
N PRO A 32 3.68 -6.51 -5.06
CA PRO A 32 4.47 -5.62 -5.89
C PRO A 32 4.31 -6.04 -7.34
N SER A 33 3.49 -5.33 -8.11
CA SER A 33 3.72 -5.27 -9.54
C SER A 33 4.77 -4.18 -9.80
N ILE A 34 6.04 -4.46 -9.50
CA ILE A 34 7.11 -3.85 -10.29
C ILE A 34 7.02 -4.58 -11.63
N ARG A 35 6.14 -4.12 -12.52
CA ARG A 35 6.31 -4.45 -13.93
C ARG A 35 7.57 -3.71 -14.35
N LEU A 36 8.68 -4.46 -14.42
CA LEU A 36 9.81 -4.10 -15.26
C LEU A 36 9.24 -3.99 -16.68
N ARG A 37 8.73 -2.81 -17.03
CA ARG A 37 8.21 -2.54 -18.36
C ARG A 37 9.44 -2.37 -19.24
N GLY A 38 9.84 -3.45 -19.90
CA GLY A 38 11.03 -3.49 -20.73
C GLY A 38 11.16 -4.84 -21.41
N ASP A 39 10.20 -5.19 -22.26
CA ASP A 39 10.37 -6.30 -23.21
C ASP A 39 11.38 -5.96 -24.34
N ASP A 40 12.00 -4.78 -24.27
CA ASP A 40 13.12 -4.34 -25.11
C ASP A 40 14.43 -4.30 -24.28
N GLU A 41 14.90 -5.47 -23.84
CA GLU A 41 16.12 -5.64 -23.01
C GLU A 41 17.40 -5.07 -23.64
N ASP A 42 17.39 -4.69 -24.93
CA ASP A 42 18.58 -4.26 -25.66
C ASP A 42 18.73 -2.75 -25.87
N SER A 43 17.78 -1.93 -25.43
CA SER A 43 18.01 -0.47 -25.47
C SER A 43 19.04 -0.06 -24.39
N LYS A 44 20.01 0.78 -24.78
CA LYS A 44 21.02 1.33 -23.85
C LYS A 44 20.39 2.06 -22.66
N ASP A 45 19.23 2.66 -22.87
CA ASP A 45 18.48 3.39 -21.85
C ASP A 45 17.82 2.44 -20.84
N ALA A 46 17.29 1.29 -21.26
CA ALA A 46 16.79 0.25 -20.36
C ALA A 46 17.91 -0.38 -19.51
N LYS A 47 19.10 -0.61 -20.11
CA LYS A 47 20.28 -1.11 -19.38
C LYS A 47 20.76 -0.12 -18.30
N MET A 48 20.87 1.17 -18.64
CA MET A 48 21.25 2.22 -17.68
C MET A 48 20.21 2.43 -16.55
N PHE A 49 18.92 2.31 -16.87
CA PHE A 49 17.85 2.43 -15.86
C PHE A 49 17.93 1.29 -14.84
N ASN A 50 18.22 0.07 -15.29
CA ASN A 50 18.35 -1.11 -14.45
C ASN A 50 19.61 -1.04 -13.55
N GLU A 51 20.75 -0.57 -14.07
CA GLU A 51 21.98 -0.42 -13.27
C GLU A 51 21.87 0.63 -12.17
N LYS A 52 21.30 1.81 -12.47
CA LYS A 52 21.07 2.84 -11.44
C LYS A 52 20.09 2.37 -10.38
N GLN A 53 19.05 1.62 -10.76
CA GLN A 53 18.15 1.01 -9.79
C GLN A 53 18.87 -0.01 -8.91
N LYS A 54 19.72 -0.88 -9.49
CA LYS A 54 20.53 -1.83 -8.72
C LYS A 54 21.46 -1.15 -7.71
N GLU A 55 22.02 0.01 -8.03
CA GLU A 55 22.82 0.78 -7.05
C GLU A 55 21.97 1.40 -5.94
N LEU A 56 20.79 1.94 -6.28
CA LEU A 56 19.87 2.47 -5.28
C LEU A 56 19.42 1.39 -4.30
N LEU A 57 19.15 0.18 -4.79
CA LEU A 57 18.76 -0.97 -3.98
C LEU A 57 19.84 -1.39 -2.96
N LYS A 58 21.11 -0.99 -3.11
CA LYS A 58 22.16 -1.25 -2.10
C LYS A 58 22.10 -0.30 -0.90
N ARG A 59 21.26 0.73 -0.96
CA ARG A 59 21.17 1.76 0.08
C ARG A 59 20.11 1.39 1.09
N ALA A 60 20.41 1.65 2.36
CA ALA A 60 19.44 1.51 3.41
C ALA A 60 18.44 2.67 3.39
N VAL A 61 17.26 2.39 3.92
CA VAL A 61 16.13 3.30 4.02
C VAL A 61 15.78 3.47 5.48
N LEU A 62 15.57 4.71 5.88
CA LEU A 62 15.04 5.04 7.17
C LEU A 62 13.52 4.91 7.19
N VAL A 63 13.00 4.09 8.09
CA VAL A 63 11.57 3.87 8.29
C VAL A 63 11.17 4.39 9.66
N SER A 64 10.25 5.35 9.67
CA SER A 64 9.78 6.02 10.88
C SER A 64 8.31 5.73 11.11
N LEU A 65 7.98 5.22 12.30
CA LEU A 65 6.62 5.11 12.83
C LEU A 65 6.27 6.40 13.57
N ILE A 66 5.16 7.03 13.19
CA ILE A 66 4.76 8.36 13.64
C ILE A 66 3.37 8.27 14.28
N GLU A 67 3.23 8.82 15.48
CA GLU A 67 1.97 8.92 16.19
C GLU A 67 1.71 10.39 16.53
N ASN A 68 0.55 10.93 16.14
CA ASN A 68 0.20 12.33 16.39
C ASN A 68 1.30 13.34 15.96
N GLY A 69 1.94 13.07 14.82
CA GLY A 69 3.01 13.90 14.27
C GLY A 69 4.38 13.74 14.94
N LYS A 70 4.54 12.85 15.92
CA LYS A 70 5.82 12.56 16.59
C LYS A 70 6.34 11.20 16.18
N VAL A 71 7.64 11.10 15.89
CA VAL A 71 8.29 9.80 15.63
C VAL A 71 8.35 9.03 16.94
N VAL A 72 7.68 7.88 16.99
CA VAL A 72 7.66 6.98 18.16
C VAL A 72 8.65 5.83 18.03
N ARG A 73 8.91 5.38 16.80
CA ARG A 73 9.94 4.38 16.49
C ARG A 73 10.59 4.71 15.15
N GLN A 74 11.83 4.29 15.02
CA GLN A 74 12.61 4.51 13.81
C GLN A 74 13.57 3.34 13.62
N GLN A 75 13.72 2.87 12.38
CA GLN A 75 14.60 1.77 12.04
C GLN A 75 15.19 1.98 10.65
N GLU A 76 16.47 1.68 10.50
CA GLU A 76 17.12 1.61 9.19
C GLU A 76 16.95 0.20 8.64
N VAL A 77 16.50 0.10 7.39
CA VAL A 77 16.12 -1.14 6.73
C VAL A 77 16.80 -1.20 5.37
N GLU A 78 17.53 -2.28 5.13
CA GLU A 78 18.12 -2.58 3.83
C GLU A 78 17.08 -3.22 2.91
N VAL A 79 17.29 -3.13 1.60
CA VAL A 79 16.39 -3.79 0.65
C VAL A 79 16.46 -5.31 0.81
N GLU A 80 15.33 -5.98 0.66
CA GLU A 80 15.29 -7.40 0.38
C GLU A 80 15.49 -7.64 -1.13
N TYR A 81 16.72 -7.95 -1.54
CA TYR A 81 17.04 -8.28 -2.93
C TYR A 81 16.55 -9.70 -3.28
N PRO A 82 15.95 -9.95 -4.46
CA PRO A 82 15.74 -9.06 -5.60
C PRO A 82 14.40 -8.33 -5.61
N THR A 83 13.61 -8.43 -4.54
CA THR A 83 12.21 -7.97 -4.53
C THR A 83 12.08 -6.44 -4.60
N GLY A 84 13.12 -5.70 -4.19
CA GLY A 84 13.05 -4.23 -4.14
C GLY A 84 12.19 -3.71 -2.99
N LEU A 85 11.86 -4.59 -2.04
CA LEU A 85 11.00 -4.28 -0.90
C LEU A 85 11.81 -3.93 0.34
N PHE A 86 11.23 -3.07 1.17
CA PHE A 86 11.80 -2.68 2.47
C PHE A 86 10.86 -3.15 3.59
N PRO A 87 10.96 -4.41 4.03
CA PRO A 87 10.14 -4.93 5.12
C PRO A 87 10.65 -4.42 6.46
N VAL A 88 9.76 -3.80 7.24
CA VAL A 88 10.00 -3.44 8.63
C VAL A 88 9.02 -4.20 9.52
N GLN A 89 9.50 -4.62 10.70
CA GLN A 89 8.68 -5.28 11.69
C GLN A 89 8.95 -4.68 13.07
N TRP A 90 7.89 -4.22 13.74
CA TRP A 90 7.96 -3.73 15.11
C TRP A 90 7.09 -4.57 16.04
N GLU A 91 7.67 -4.98 17.17
CA GLU A 91 6.96 -5.70 18.22
C GLU A 91 6.45 -4.77 19.30
N GLY A 92 5.32 -5.13 19.92
CA GLY A 92 4.75 -4.36 21.04
C GLY A 92 4.38 -2.92 20.66
N VAL A 93 3.94 -2.69 19.43
CA VAL A 93 3.37 -1.41 19.03
C VAL A 93 2.01 -1.27 19.71
N PRO A 94 1.76 -0.20 20.48
CA PRO A 94 0.45 0.01 21.10
C PRO A 94 -0.68 0.07 20.06
N LEU A 95 -1.89 -0.23 20.50
CA LEU A 95 -3.07 -0.05 19.66
C LEU A 95 -3.28 1.44 19.39
N GLY A 96 -3.55 1.79 18.14
CA GLY A 96 -3.66 3.19 17.77
C GLY A 96 -3.58 3.42 16.27
N ARG A 97 -3.59 4.69 15.89
CA ARG A 97 -3.44 5.14 14.50
C ARG A 97 -2.06 5.74 14.31
N TYR A 98 -1.35 5.23 13.31
CA TYR A 98 0.02 5.61 13.02
C TYR A 98 0.19 6.03 11.56
N ASP A 99 1.15 6.91 11.35
CA ASP A 99 1.71 7.18 10.03
C ASP A 99 3.07 6.46 9.92
N ILE A 100 3.44 6.03 8.73
CA ILE A 100 4.75 5.42 8.47
C ILE A 100 5.41 6.18 7.33
N LYS A 101 6.66 6.59 7.56
CA LYS A 101 7.45 7.35 6.60
C LYS A 101 8.69 6.55 6.21
N PHE A 102 8.89 6.37 4.90
CA PHE A 102 10.07 5.76 4.32
C PHE A 102 10.89 6.83 3.63
N GLU A 103 12.17 6.96 4.01
CA GLU A 103 13.11 7.95 3.47
C GLU A 103 14.44 7.28 3.13
N GLY A 104 14.96 7.53 1.94
CA GLY A 104 16.27 7.03 1.54
C GLY A 104 16.88 7.93 0.48
N GLU A 105 18.21 8.02 0.47
CA GLU A 105 18.90 8.87 -0.48
C GLU A 105 18.75 8.32 -1.92
N GLY A 106 18.21 9.16 -2.81
CA GLY A 106 17.93 8.78 -4.19
C GLY A 106 16.57 8.10 -4.39
N PHE A 107 15.78 7.97 -3.33
CA PHE A 107 14.40 7.49 -3.39
C PHE A 107 13.39 8.63 -3.19
N GLU A 108 12.21 8.48 -3.78
CA GLU A 108 11.02 9.22 -3.39
C GLU A 108 10.64 8.89 -1.95
N THR A 109 10.29 9.89 -1.15
CA THR A 109 9.75 9.66 0.20
C THR A 109 8.35 9.06 0.09
N VAL A 110 8.07 7.99 0.84
CA VAL A 110 6.71 7.40 0.91
C VAL A 110 6.14 7.60 2.29
N VAL A 111 4.95 8.19 2.39
CA VAL A 111 4.21 8.35 3.65
C VAL A 111 2.91 7.55 3.58
N LYS A 112 2.79 6.54 4.43
CA LYS A 112 1.57 5.76 4.65
C LYS A 112 0.82 6.35 5.82
N ARG A 113 -0.31 7.01 5.60
CA ARG A 113 -1.06 7.72 6.65
C ARG A 113 -2.25 6.92 7.15
N GLY A 114 -2.53 7.03 8.44
CA GLY A 114 -3.77 6.51 9.03
C GLY A 114 -3.80 4.99 9.17
N LEU A 115 -2.66 4.34 9.36
CA LEU A 115 -2.59 2.91 9.60
C LEU A 115 -3.15 2.58 10.99
N GLN A 116 -4.22 1.78 11.03
CA GLN A 116 -4.81 1.33 12.29
C GLN A 116 -4.13 0.04 12.78
N VAL A 117 -3.57 0.09 14.00
CA VAL A 117 -3.05 -1.09 14.71
C VAL A 117 -4.14 -1.57 15.66
N SER A 118 -4.73 -2.72 15.37
CA SER A 118 -5.91 -3.27 16.08
C SER A 118 -5.62 -4.53 16.89
N ALA A 119 -4.43 -5.12 16.77
CA ALA A 119 -4.02 -6.31 17.52
C ALA A 119 -2.59 -6.16 18.02
N ALA A 120 -2.27 -6.81 19.15
CA ALA A 120 -0.93 -6.83 19.75
C ALA A 120 0.10 -7.68 18.97
N SER A 121 -0.21 -8.02 17.72
CA SER A 121 0.70 -8.75 16.83
C SER A 121 1.82 -7.83 16.32
N PRO A 122 2.94 -8.40 15.85
CA PRO A 122 3.99 -7.62 15.22
C PRO A 122 3.44 -6.80 14.06
N LEU A 123 3.72 -5.50 14.07
CA LEU A 123 3.37 -4.62 12.96
C LEU A 123 4.39 -4.84 11.84
N LYS A 124 3.96 -5.51 10.75
CA LYS A 124 4.78 -5.71 9.55
C LYS A 124 4.33 -4.77 8.45
N VAL A 125 5.26 -3.95 7.94
CA VAL A 125 4.98 -2.96 6.89
C VAL A 125 6.03 -3.09 5.79
N ILE A 126 5.58 -2.99 4.55
CA ILE A 126 6.45 -3.08 3.37
C ILE A 126 6.46 -1.75 2.64
N GLY A 127 7.64 -1.17 2.42
CA GLY A 127 7.86 0.00 1.58
C GLY A 127 8.13 -0.37 0.12
N ASP A 128 7.42 0.28 -0.82
CA ASP A 128 7.60 0.15 -2.28
C ASP A 128 8.29 1.40 -2.84
N LEU A 129 9.54 1.67 -2.46
CA LEU A 129 10.24 2.89 -2.85
C LEU A 129 10.58 2.93 -4.34
N ARG A 130 10.48 4.13 -4.93
CA ARG A 130 10.87 4.40 -6.31
C ARG A 130 12.09 5.31 -6.32
N GLY A 131 13.01 5.09 -7.23
CA GLY A 131 14.13 6.01 -7.44
C GLY A 131 13.60 7.37 -7.93
N GLY A 132 14.08 8.46 -7.34
CA GLY A 132 13.61 9.79 -7.70
C GLY A 132 13.68 10.81 -6.56
N LYS A 133 12.98 11.93 -6.74
CA LYS A 133 12.80 12.99 -5.76
C LYS A 133 11.30 13.26 -5.61
N GLY A 134 10.89 13.64 -4.41
CA GLY A 134 9.50 14.00 -4.11
C GLY A 134 8.90 13.14 -3.00
N THR A 135 7.61 13.33 -2.76
CA THR A 135 6.86 12.64 -1.70
C THR A 135 5.58 12.04 -2.26
N ARG A 136 5.39 10.74 -2.05
CA ARG A 136 4.16 10.03 -2.34
C ARG A 136 3.43 9.72 -1.04
N VAL A 137 2.17 10.12 -0.96
CA VAL A 137 1.31 9.86 0.21
C VAL A 137 0.29 8.79 -0.15
N ILE A 138 0.22 7.74 0.66
CA ILE A 138 -0.77 6.66 0.59
C ILE A 138 -1.64 6.82 1.83
N GLU A 139 -2.90 7.17 1.65
CA GLU A 139 -3.83 7.40 2.75
C GLU A 139 -4.73 6.18 2.97
N TYR A 140 -4.69 5.63 4.18
CA TYR A 140 -5.56 4.56 4.64
C TYR A 140 -6.72 5.15 5.46
N GLY A 141 -7.91 4.54 5.36
CA GLY A 141 -9.09 4.98 6.12
C GLY A 141 -9.69 6.32 5.66
N LYS A 142 -9.43 6.74 4.41
CA LYS A 142 -9.98 7.97 3.83
C LYS A 142 -11.47 7.87 3.49
N ASP A 143 -11.96 6.65 3.30
CA ASP A 143 -13.38 6.35 3.29
C ASP A 143 -13.75 6.02 4.75
N GLY A 144 -14.58 6.88 5.36
CA GLY A 144 -14.90 6.89 6.79
C GLY A 144 -14.89 5.50 7.42
N ASP A 145 -14.13 5.37 8.51
CA ASP A 145 -13.76 4.12 9.16
C ASP A 145 -14.94 3.14 9.08
N PRO A 146 -14.78 1.94 8.51
CA PRO A 146 -15.86 0.95 8.48
C PRO A 146 -16.45 0.75 9.89
N LEU A 147 -15.62 0.92 10.93
CA LEU A 147 -16.04 0.93 12.34
C LEU A 147 -16.91 2.14 12.69
N ASP A 148 -16.58 3.36 12.26
CA ASP A 148 -17.42 4.54 12.47
C ASP A 148 -18.78 4.38 11.79
N ASN A 149 -18.81 3.78 10.59
CA ASN A 149 -20.05 3.45 9.89
C ASN A 149 -20.86 2.35 10.61
N VAL A 150 -20.18 1.36 11.20
CA VAL A 150 -20.81 0.31 12.00
C VAL A 150 -21.38 0.89 13.30
N ASP A 151 -20.64 1.75 14.00
CA ASP A 151 -21.08 2.44 15.23
C ASP A 151 -22.28 3.35 14.97
N ALA A 152 -22.27 4.10 13.86
CA ALA A 152 -23.41 4.91 13.45
C ALA A 152 -24.66 4.05 13.19
N ARG A 153 -24.49 2.88 12.57
CA ARG A 153 -25.59 1.94 12.32
C ARG A 153 -26.09 1.28 13.61
N LEU A 154 -25.20 0.94 14.53
CA LEU A 154 -25.54 0.39 15.85
C LEU A 154 -26.36 1.38 16.66
N ARG A 155 -25.93 2.64 16.77
CA ARG A 155 -26.69 3.70 17.46
C ARG A 155 -28.10 3.89 16.89
N LYS A 156 -28.22 3.86 15.55
CA LYS A 156 -29.51 3.97 14.88
C LYS A 156 -30.43 2.78 15.18
N LEU A 157 -29.88 1.57 15.24
CA LEU A 157 -30.61 0.34 15.59
C LEU A 157 -31.05 0.35 17.06
N GLU A 158 -30.16 0.73 17.98
CA GLU A 158 -30.47 0.83 19.41
C GLU A 158 -31.59 1.83 19.67
N ALA A 159 -31.56 2.99 19.03
CA ALA A 159 -32.63 3.98 19.12
C ALA A 159 -33.98 3.44 18.58
N ALA A 160 -33.97 2.70 17.48
CA ALA A 160 -35.17 2.09 16.91
C ALA A 160 -35.76 0.99 17.82
N VAL A 161 -34.90 0.18 18.45
CA VAL A 161 -35.32 -0.84 19.42
C VAL A 161 -35.91 -0.20 20.67
N GLU A 162 -35.31 0.88 21.18
CA GLU A 162 -35.87 1.64 22.31
C GLU A 162 -37.26 2.20 21.99
N ALA A 163 -37.45 2.77 20.80
CA ALA A 163 -38.75 3.31 20.36
C ALA A 163 -39.82 2.21 20.30
N LEU A 164 -39.47 1.02 19.77
CA LEU A 164 -40.37 -0.13 19.73
C LEU A 164 -40.69 -0.70 21.12
N ARG A 165 -39.76 -0.61 22.07
CA ARG A 165 -39.97 -1.03 23.46
C ARG A 165 -40.90 -0.09 24.24
N LYS A 166 -40.87 1.22 23.94
CA LYS A 166 -41.72 2.24 24.59
C LYS A 166 -43.13 2.33 23.97
N GLY A 167 -43.31 1.79 22.76
CA GLY A 167 -44.60 1.75 22.05
C GLY A 167 -45.43 0.48 22.28
N LYS A 168 -44.99 -0.42 23.17
CA LYS A 168 -45.78 -1.54 23.72
C LYS A 168 -46.14 -1.24 25.17
#